data_AF-A0A150V512-F1
#
_entry.id   AF-A0A150V512-F1
#
_cell.length_a   1.000
_cell.length_b   1.000
_cell.length_c   1.000
_cell.angle_alpha   90.00
_cell.angle_beta   90.00
_cell.angle_gamma   90.00
#
_symmetry.space_group_name_H-M   'P 1'
#
loop_
_entity.id
_entity.type
_entity.pdbx_description
1 polymer ?
#
loop_
_entity_poly.entity_id
_entity_poly.type
_entity_poly.pdbx_seq_one_letter_code
_entity_poly.pdbx_strand_id
1 'polypeptide(L)'
;MGLNDPDDAQDCNSASWQQRSETVVEFLRRAPVSDPRTANLGPWLWVYCPKSMANSKQRFQIGNEVSFMRMGQELIKSYDAQQANVEASNHEKAPGMIARNMNSHRKRLEEDIITLAVKSGMTCGKGMLFPNKSELPRCWQAVAEATSQGRLGPACKVATPNPLSGKVDTLICVYTYDFTDEADVRRVLNELLELKLGPCRVDSRPIYYKCDAYTHLEIESGNRFKIRASLWSSDEVLGKNGKKMVYCPVARVQKKTGRC
;
A
#
# COMPACT_ATOMS: atom_id res chain seq x y z
N MET A 1 49.55 -8.70 -0.15
CA MET A 1 48.92 -7.85 0.87
C MET A 1 47.64 -7.32 0.25
N GLY A 2 46.50 -7.92 0.60
CA GLY A 2 45.19 -7.56 0.07
C GLY A 2 44.76 -6.23 0.65
N LEU A 3 44.45 -5.28 -0.23
CA LEU A 3 43.81 -4.03 0.13
C LEU A 3 42.31 -4.32 0.25
N ASN A 4 41.77 -4.05 1.44
CA ASN A 4 40.35 -4.19 1.74
C ASN A 4 39.56 -3.15 0.92
N ASP A 5 38.66 -3.62 0.05
CA ASP A 5 37.67 -2.79 -0.62
C ASP A 5 36.61 -2.32 0.41
N PRO A 6 36.30 -1.01 0.49
CA PRO A 6 35.40 -0.46 1.51
C PRO A 6 33.90 -0.51 1.15
N ASP A 7 33.48 -1.37 0.22
CA ASP A 7 32.14 -1.31 -0.40
C ASP A 7 31.11 -2.34 0.10
N ASP A 8 31.40 -3.10 1.17
CA ASP A 8 30.51 -4.14 1.71
C ASP A 8 29.74 -3.76 2.98
N ALA A 9 29.69 -2.47 3.35
CA ALA A 9 28.81 -1.99 4.41
C ALA A 9 27.39 -1.77 3.88
N GLN A 10 26.74 -2.85 3.41
CA GLN A 10 25.30 -2.87 3.23
C GLN A 10 24.65 -2.77 4.61
N ASP A 11 24.26 -1.55 4.97
CA ASP A 11 23.61 -1.19 6.23
C ASP A 11 22.53 -2.24 6.59
N CYS A 12 22.88 -3.13 7.51
CA CYS A 12 22.12 -4.34 7.78
C CYS A 12 20.92 -3.94 8.64
N ASN A 13 19.85 -3.47 8.01
CA ASN A 13 18.63 -3.12 8.73
C ASN A 13 18.14 -4.36 9.50
N SER A 14 18.33 -4.36 10.82
CA SER A 14 18.05 -5.50 11.70
C SER A 14 16.58 -5.88 11.74
N ALA A 15 15.69 -4.94 11.35
CA ALA A 15 14.26 -5.13 11.17
C ALA A 15 13.89 -5.77 9.82
N SER A 16 14.86 -6.00 8.93
CA SER A 16 14.64 -6.65 7.64
C SER A 16 15.22 -8.07 7.64
N TRP A 17 14.57 -8.98 6.92
CA TRP A 17 15.11 -10.31 6.67
C TRP A 17 16.40 -10.24 5.84
N GLN A 18 17.49 -10.79 6.38
CA GLN A 18 18.80 -10.80 5.73
C GLN A 18 19.03 -12.11 4.97
N GLN A 19 18.51 -12.19 3.74
CA GLN A 19 18.53 -13.42 2.92
C GLN A 19 19.90 -14.10 2.72
N ARG A 20 21.02 -13.37 2.90
CA ARG A 20 22.39 -13.90 2.76
C ARG A 20 22.91 -14.54 4.05
N SER A 21 22.39 -14.17 5.20
CA SER A 21 22.89 -14.56 6.52
C SER A 21 21.90 -15.38 7.35
N GLU A 22 20.61 -15.32 7.03
CA GLU A 22 19.58 -16.08 7.74
C GLU A 22 18.44 -16.52 6.79
N THR A 23 17.80 -17.62 7.13
CA THR A 23 16.53 -18.04 6.54
C THR A 23 15.38 -17.17 7.05
N VAL A 24 14.25 -17.13 6.32
CA VAL A 24 13.06 -16.39 6.77
C VAL A 24 12.55 -16.88 8.13
N VAL A 25 12.71 -18.18 8.42
CA VAL A 25 12.30 -18.78 9.70
C VAL A 25 13.19 -18.31 10.85
N GLU A 26 14.50 -18.19 10.62
CA GLU A 26 15.43 -17.64 11.61
C GLU A 26 15.14 -16.17 11.89
N PHE A 27 14.85 -15.38 10.85
CA PHE A 27 14.41 -14.00 11.00
C PHE A 27 13.15 -13.88 11.86
N LEU A 28 12.12 -14.68 11.58
CA LEU A 28 10.88 -14.69 12.36
C LEU A 28 11.10 -15.10 13.82
N ARG A 29 12.09 -15.96 14.10
CA ARG A 29 12.49 -16.34 15.46
C ARG A 29 13.26 -15.22 16.17
N ARG A 30 14.11 -14.49 15.45
CA ARG A 30 14.92 -13.37 15.96
C ARG A 30 14.09 -12.11 16.20
N ALA A 31 13.04 -11.90 15.40
CA ALA A 31 12.16 -10.72 15.45
C ALA A 31 10.67 -11.12 15.55
N PRO A 32 10.23 -11.76 16.65
CA PRO A 32 8.85 -12.18 16.81
C PRO A 32 7.92 -10.97 16.98
N VAL A 33 6.94 -10.81 16.08
CA VAL A 33 6.03 -9.63 16.06
C VAL A 33 5.17 -9.49 17.34
N SER A 34 4.95 -10.58 18.07
CA SER A 34 4.22 -10.56 19.34
C SER A 34 5.06 -10.07 20.53
N ASP A 35 6.38 -10.02 20.40
CA ASP A 35 7.26 -9.57 21.48
C ASP A 35 7.35 -8.03 21.47
N PRO A 36 7.03 -7.34 22.58
CA PRO A 36 7.17 -5.89 22.69
C PRO A 36 8.60 -5.38 22.39
N ARG A 37 9.63 -6.20 22.66
CA ARG A 37 11.04 -5.84 22.42
C ARG A 37 11.36 -5.69 20.93
N THR A 38 10.56 -6.28 20.05
CA THR A 38 10.70 -6.14 18.60
C THR A 38 10.55 -4.70 18.14
N ALA A 39 9.86 -3.85 18.92
CA ALA A 39 9.77 -2.41 18.66
C ALA A 39 11.15 -1.71 18.66
N ASN A 40 12.16 -2.29 19.33
CA ASN A 40 13.54 -1.77 19.36
C ASN A 40 14.24 -1.89 18.01
N LEU A 41 13.76 -2.75 17.11
CA LEU A 41 14.29 -2.89 15.76
C LEU A 41 13.79 -1.76 14.83
N GLY A 42 12.70 -1.10 15.21
CA GLY A 42 12.04 -0.06 14.41
C GLY A 42 10.55 -0.31 14.26
N PRO A 43 9.80 0.60 13.62
CA PRO A 43 8.34 0.55 13.54
C PRO A 43 7.79 -0.53 12.59
N TRP A 44 8.65 -1.13 11.75
CA TRP A 44 8.25 -2.08 10.72
C TRP A 44 9.27 -3.22 10.61
N LEU A 45 8.79 -4.45 10.57
CA LEU A 45 9.58 -5.57 10.07
C LEU A 45 9.36 -5.76 8.57
N TRP A 46 10.41 -6.10 7.83
CA TRP A 46 10.37 -6.23 6.38
C TRP A 46 10.88 -7.58 5.88
N VAL A 47 10.22 -8.13 4.87
CA VAL A 47 10.68 -9.30 4.12
C VAL A 47 10.59 -8.97 2.64
N TYR A 48 11.67 -9.22 1.91
CA TYR A 48 11.78 -8.96 0.48
C TYR A 48 11.82 -10.27 -0.29
N CYS A 49 11.21 -10.31 -1.47
CA CYS A 49 11.29 -11.44 -2.37
C CYS A 49 12.69 -11.49 -3.03
N PRO A 50 13.44 -12.60 -2.94
CA PRO A 50 14.77 -12.71 -3.55
C PRO A 50 14.76 -12.51 -5.08
N LYS A 51 13.69 -12.97 -5.76
CA LYS A 51 13.52 -12.81 -7.21
C LYS A 51 13.30 -11.35 -7.63
N SER A 52 12.77 -10.51 -6.73
CA SER A 52 12.59 -9.07 -6.95
C SER A 52 13.95 -8.35 -7.05
N MET A 53 14.93 -8.78 -6.26
CA MET A 53 16.27 -8.18 -6.23
C MET A 53 17.07 -8.44 -7.51
N ALA A 54 16.79 -9.53 -8.23
CA ALA A 54 17.46 -9.88 -9.48
C ALA A 54 16.90 -9.12 -10.70
N ASN A 55 15.60 -8.77 -10.68
CA ASN A 55 14.96 -7.96 -11.72
C ASN A 55 15.10 -6.47 -11.41
N SER A 56 16.35 -6.01 -11.36
CA SER A 56 16.83 -4.67 -11.03
C SER A 56 16.42 -3.55 -12.01
N LYS A 57 15.25 -3.66 -12.66
CA LYS A 57 14.56 -2.53 -13.32
C LYS A 57 13.60 -1.78 -12.40
N GLN A 58 13.37 -2.25 -11.17
CA GLN A 58 12.37 -1.72 -10.22
C GLN A 58 12.96 -1.35 -8.85
N ARG A 59 14.20 -0.87 -8.79
CA ARG A 59 14.57 0.00 -7.66
C ARG A 59 13.71 1.25 -7.77
N PHE A 60 12.80 1.44 -6.81
CA PHE A 60 12.11 2.68 -6.47
C PHE A 60 12.74 3.88 -7.18
N GLN A 61 12.14 4.36 -8.27
CA GLN A 61 12.71 5.48 -9.01
C GLN A 61 12.54 6.74 -8.15
N ILE A 62 13.50 6.99 -7.24
CA ILE A 62 13.53 8.12 -6.31
C ILE A 62 13.31 9.45 -7.07
N GLY A 63 13.81 9.55 -8.31
CA GLY A 63 13.59 10.72 -9.18
C GLY A 63 12.12 10.92 -9.59
N ASN A 64 11.37 9.83 -9.80
CA ASN A 64 9.95 9.92 -10.12
C ASN A 64 9.13 10.31 -8.90
N GLU A 65 9.52 9.88 -7.70
CA GLU A 65 8.82 10.19 -6.45
C GLU A 65 8.79 11.69 -6.17
N VAL A 66 9.93 12.37 -6.23
CA VAL A 66 9.99 13.83 -6.00
C VAL A 66 9.14 14.59 -7.01
N SER A 67 9.21 14.19 -8.29
CA SER A 67 8.41 14.80 -9.35
C SER A 67 6.91 14.57 -9.15
N PHE A 68 6.52 13.36 -8.74
CA PHE A 68 5.15 12.98 -8.42
C PHE A 68 4.63 13.80 -7.24
N MET A 69 5.39 13.90 -6.14
CA MET A 69 4.99 14.66 -4.96
C MET A 69 4.77 16.13 -5.32
N ARG A 70 5.70 16.76 -6.05
CA ARG A 70 5.55 18.17 -6.47
C ARG A 70 4.28 18.38 -7.30
N MET A 71 4.09 17.59 -8.35
CA MET A 71 2.91 17.71 -9.22
C MET A 71 1.62 17.33 -8.49
N GLY A 72 1.66 16.37 -7.58
CA GLY A 72 0.52 15.97 -6.76
C GLY A 72 0.10 17.08 -5.79
N GLN A 73 1.05 17.79 -5.20
CA GLN A 73 0.77 18.98 -4.40
C GLN A 73 0.17 20.12 -5.23
N GLU A 74 0.55 20.27 -6.50
CA GLU A 74 -0.08 21.23 -7.42
C GLU A 74 -1.56 20.86 -7.69
N LEU A 75 -1.88 19.57 -7.86
CA LEU A 75 -3.27 19.10 -7.96
C LEU A 75 -4.09 19.42 -6.70
N ILE A 76 -3.51 19.18 -5.52
CA ILE A 76 -4.15 19.49 -4.24
C ILE A 76 -4.41 20.99 -4.10
N LYS A 77 -3.43 21.84 -4.41
CA LYS A 77 -3.59 23.31 -4.39
C LYS A 77 -4.69 23.78 -5.34
N SER A 78 -4.77 23.19 -6.53
CA SER A 78 -5.84 23.51 -7.49
C SER A 78 -7.22 23.13 -6.94
N TYR A 79 -7.33 21.95 -6.31
CA TYR A 79 -8.56 21.52 -5.65
C TYR A 79 -8.95 22.47 -4.50
N ASP A 80 -8.00 22.92 -3.69
CA ASP A 80 -8.25 23.84 -2.58
C ASP A 80 -8.77 25.20 -3.07
N ALA A 81 -8.19 25.73 -4.15
CA ALA A 81 -8.70 26.94 -4.80
C ALA A 81 -10.13 26.76 -5.33
N GLN A 82 -10.44 25.61 -5.93
CA GLN A 82 -11.80 25.29 -6.38
C GLN A 82 -12.77 25.19 -5.21
N GLN A 83 -12.36 24.56 -4.10
CA GLN A 83 -13.17 24.45 -2.90
C GLN A 83 -13.49 25.84 -2.33
N ALA A 84 -12.50 26.72 -2.19
CA ALA A 84 -12.70 28.09 -1.72
C ALA A 84 -13.66 28.88 -2.62
N ASN A 85 -13.53 28.74 -3.95
CA ASN A 85 -14.43 29.39 -4.90
C ASN A 85 -15.88 28.90 -4.79
N VAL A 86 -16.08 27.59 -4.60
CA VAL A 86 -17.41 26.98 -4.41
C VAL A 86 -18.01 27.42 -3.08
N GLU A 87 -17.23 27.45 -2.01
CA GLU A 87 -17.67 27.93 -0.69
C GLU A 87 -18.07 29.42 -0.73
N ALA A 88 -17.25 30.28 -1.34
CA ALA A 88 -17.56 31.70 -1.51
C ALA A 88 -18.84 31.93 -2.33
N SER A 89 -18.99 31.21 -3.45
CA SER A 89 -20.16 31.34 -4.34
C SER A 89 -21.44 30.73 -3.76
N ASN A 90 -21.36 29.97 -2.67
CA ASN A 90 -22.49 29.28 -2.07
C ASN A 90 -22.56 29.49 -0.55
N HIS A 91 -22.01 30.59 -0.03
CA HIS A 91 -21.88 30.85 1.41
C HIS A 91 -23.22 30.89 2.16
N GLU A 92 -24.31 31.24 1.48
CA GLU A 92 -25.68 31.25 2.05
C GLU A 92 -26.38 29.88 2.00
N LYS A 93 -25.78 28.88 1.31
CA LYS A 93 -26.39 27.56 1.11
C LYS A 93 -26.05 26.61 2.25
N ALA A 94 -26.95 25.67 2.52
CA ALA A 94 -26.73 24.62 3.51
C ALA A 94 -25.44 23.80 3.22
N PRO A 95 -24.65 23.42 4.24
CA PRO A 95 -23.38 22.70 4.06
C PRO A 95 -23.47 21.41 3.24
N GLY A 96 -24.61 20.70 3.33
CA GLY A 96 -24.85 19.48 2.54
C GLY A 96 -24.95 19.73 1.02
N MET A 97 -25.43 20.90 0.60
CA MET A 97 -25.48 21.27 -0.83
C MET A 97 -24.09 21.66 -1.36
N ILE A 98 -23.30 22.38 -0.56
CA ILE A 98 -21.89 22.69 -0.88
C ILE A 98 -21.11 21.38 -1.04
N ALA A 99 -21.29 20.44 -0.10
CA ALA A 99 -20.64 19.13 -0.18
C ALA A 99 -21.04 18.32 -1.42
N ARG A 100 -22.29 18.44 -1.90
CA ARG A 100 -22.74 17.81 -3.15
C ARG A 100 -22.11 18.46 -4.38
N ASN A 101 -21.99 19.79 -4.40
CA ASN A 101 -21.34 20.51 -5.50
C ASN A 101 -19.86 20.12 -5.63
N MET A 102 -19.18 19.79 -4.52
CA MET A 102 -17.80 19.32 -4.53
C MET A 102 -17.60 17.89 -5.03
N ASN A 103 -18.66 17.08 -5.20
CA ASN A 103 -18.51 15.66 -5.56
C ASN A 103 -17.83 15.45 -6.92
N SER A 104 -18.10 16.29 -7.92
CA SER A 104 -17.44 16.22 -9.23
C SER A 104 -15.95 16.56 -9.13
N HIS A 105 -15.62 17.59 -8.35
CA HIS A 105 -14.25 18.02 -8.09
C HIS A 105 -13.44 16.95 -7.35
N ARG A 106 -14.02 16.29 -6.35
CA ARG A 106 -13.38 15.18 -5.62
C ARG A 106 -13.05 14.01 -6.54
N LYS A 107 -14.01 13.60 -7.38
CA LYS A 107 -13.80 12.54 -8.37
C LYS A 107 -12.73 12.91 -9.38
N ARG A 108 -12.69 14.17 -9.82
CA ARG A 108 -11.65 14.66 -10.73
C ARG A 108 -10.27 14.62 -10.07
N LEU A 109 -10.13 15.11 -8.84
CA LEU A 109 -8.87 15.03 -8.09
C LEU A 109 -8.39 13.58 -7.96
N GLU A 110 -9.29 12.65 -7.63
CA GLU A 110 -8.97 11.23 -7.56
C GLU A 110 -8.44 10.70 -8.91
N GLU A 111 -9.15 10.96 -10.01
CA GLU A 111 -8.74 10.56 -11.36
C GLU A 111 -7.39 11.18 -11.78
N ASP A 112 -7.15 12.46 -11.45
CA ASP A 112 -5.94 13.18 -11.80
C ASP A 112 -4.72 12.66 -11.03
N ILE A 113 -4.88 12.35 -9.73
CA ILE A 113 -3.81 11.76 -8.91
C ILE A 113 -3.40 10.39 -9.46
N ILE A 114 -4.37 9.54 -9.79
CA ILE A 114 -4.07 8.21 -10.34
C ILE A 114 -3.44 8.32 -11.72
N THR A 115 -3.94 9.22 -12.57
CA THR A 115 -3.35 9.49 -13.88
C THR A 115 -1.90 9.96 -13.75
N LEU A 116 -1.64 10.87 -12.81
CA LEU A 116 -0.30 11.36 -12.51
C LEU A 116 0.61 10.23 -12.01
N ALA A 117 0.10 9.36 -11.14
CA ALA A 117 0.83 8.20 -10.64
C ALA A 117 1.27 7.26 -11.77
N VAL A 118 0.36 6.95 -12.71
CA VAL A 118 0.69 6.12 -13.89
C VAL A 118 1.71 6.80 -14.80
N LYS A 119 1.53 8.10 -15.09
CA LYS A 119 2.45 8.87 -15.96
C LYS A 119 3.85 9.01 -15.37
N SER A 120 3.95 9.15 -14.05
CA SER A 120 5.22 9.23 -13.33
C SER A 120 5.80 7.86 -12.96
N GLY A 121 5.12 6.75 -13.25
CA GLY A 121 5.58 5.42 -12.83
C GLY A 121 5.52 5.19 -11.31
N MET A 122 4.78 6.02 -10.57
CA MET A 122 4.46 5.79 -9.15
C MET A 122 3.32 4.76 -9.01
N THR A 123 3.53 3.59 -9.60
CA THR A 123 2.49 2.57 -9.77
C THR A 123 2.51 1.50 -8.68
N CYS A 124 3.45 1.53 -7.75
CA CYS A 124 3.46 0.60 -6.63
C CYS A 124 2.15 0.67 -5.82
N GLY A 125 1.72 -0.49 -5.32
CA GLY A 125 0.57 -0.61 -4.44
C GLY A 125 0.80 -1.62 -3.35
N LYS A 126 -0.15 -1.69 -2.41
CA LYS A 126 -0.12 -2.66 -1.32
C LYS A 126 -1.52 -3.11 -0.93
N GLY A 127 -1.66 -4.42 -0.73
CA GLY A 127 -2.76 -5.02 0.02
C GLY A 127 -2.51 -4.85 1.52
N MET A 128 -3.50 -4.34 2.24
CA MET A 128 -3.46 -4.11 3.68
C MET A 128 -4.36 -5.12 4.39
N LEU A 129 -3.76 -5.91 5.28
CA LEU A 129 -4.43 -6.87 6.14
C LEU A 129 -4.42 -6.37 7.59
N PHE A 130 -5.52 -6.59 8.29
CA PHE A 130 -5.71 -6.18 9.68
C PHE A 130 -6.15 -7.38 10.54
N PRO A 131 -5.28 -8.40 10.73
CA PRO A 131 -5.56 -9.53 11.62
C PRO A 131 -5.79 -9.07 13.06
N ASN A 132 -6.52 -9.87 13.83
CA ASN A 132 -6.63 -9.62 15.27
C ASN A 132 -5.29 -9.92 15.96
N LYS A 133 -5.04 -9.35 17.14
CA LYS A 133 -3.77 -9.49 17.89
C LYS A 133 -3.32 -10.95 18.06
N SER A 134 -4.25 -11.87 18.30
CA SER A 134 -3.95 -13.31 18.46
C SER A 134 -3.49 -13.98 17.16
N GLU A 135 -3.99 -13.52 16.01
CA GLU A 135 -3.69 -14.10 14.70
C GLU A 135 -2.46 -13.44 14.04
N LEU A 136 -2.05 -12.26 14.50
CA LEU A 136 -0.95 -11.49 13.91
C LEU A 136 0.33 -12.34 13.69
N PRO A 137 0.83 -13.13 14.67
CA PRO A 137 2.04 -13.93 14.46
C PRO A 137 1.89 -14.97 13.35
N ARG A 138 0.76 -15.69 13.34
CA ARG A 138 0.45 -16.71 12.32
C ARG A 138 0.33 -16.08 10.93
N CYS A 139 -0.42 -14.98 10.82
CA CYS A 139 -0.62 -14.27 9.56
C CYS A 139 0.71 -13.71 9.04
N TRP A 140 1.52 -13.11 9.91
CA TRP A 140 2.82 -12.57 9.55
C TRP A 140 3.77 -13.66 9.04
N GLN A 141 3.86 -14.79 9.74
CA GLN A 141 4.66 -15.93 9.30
C GLN A 141 4.27 -16.40 7.89
N ALA A 142 2.97 -16.62 7.65
CA ALA A 142 2.49 -17.08 6.35
C ALA A 142 2.81 -16.08 5.22
N VAL A 143 2.64 -14.78 5.47
CA VAL A 143 2.96 -13.72 4.49
C VAL A 143 4.46 -13.63 4.24
N ALA A 144 5.27 -13.68 5.30
CA ALA A 144 6.73 -13.62 5.21
C ALA A 144 7.30 -14.78 4.40
N GLU A 145 6.88 -16.02 4.70
CA GLU A 145 7.30 -17.22 3.98
C GLU A 145 6.84 -17.21 2.51
N ALA A 146 5.58 -16.83 2.24
CA ALA A 146 5.10 -16.75 0.87
C ALA A 146 5.82 -15.66 0.06
N THR A 147 6.18 -14.54 0.70
CA THR A 147 6.98 -13.47 0.07
C THR A 147 8.40 -13.93 -0.22
N SER A 148 9.06 -14.62 0.71
CA SER A 148 10.43 -15.12 0.51
C SER A 148 10.51 -16.19 -0.59
N GLN A 149 9.44 -16.95 -0.80
CA GLN A 149 9.30 -17.93 -1.90
C GLN A 149 8.94 -17.28 -3.25
N GLY A 150 8.62 -15.98 -3.26
CA GLY A 150 8.18 -15.24 -4.45
C GLY A 150 6.78 -15.61 -4.93
N ARG A 151 5.92 -16.10 -4.03
CA ARG A 151 4.50 -16.34 -4.30
C ARG A 151 3.67 -15.05 -4.24
N LEU A 152 4.07 -14.09 -3.41
CA LEU A 152 3.43 -12.78 -3.32
C LEU A 152 4.12 -11.75 -4.24
N GLY A 153 4.16 -10.48 -3.84
CA GLY A 153 4.85 -9.43 -4.59
C GLY A 153 6.29 -9.17 -4.10
N PRO A 154 6.86 -7.98 -4.39
CA PRO A 154 8.28 -7.70 -4.14
C PRO A 154 8.68 -7.69 -2.67
N ALA A 155 7.76 -7.32 -1.80
CA ALA A 155 8.03 -7.14 -0.38
C ALA A 155 6.74 -7.23 0.44
N CYS A 156 6.89 -7.50 1.72
CA CYS A 156 5.86 -7.31 2.72
C CYS A 156 6.44 -6.67 3.97
N LYS A 157 5.57 -6.03 4.75
CA LYS A 157 5.93 -5.48 6.07
C LYS A 157 4.83 -5.70 7.09
N VAL A 158 5.21 -5.75 8.35
CA VAL A 158 4.28 -5.76 9.49
C VAL A 158 4.66 -4.70 10.49
N ALA A 159 3.66 -4.03 11.07
CA ALA A 159 3.88 -3.06 12.13
C ALA A 159 4.42 -3.77 13.39
N THR A 160 5.41 -3.18 14.04
CA THR A 160 5.85 -3.62 15.36
C THR A 160 4.94 -3.04 16.44
N PRO A 161 4.92 -3.61 17.66
CA PRO A 161 4.22 -3.00 18.78
C PRO A 161 4.64 -1.55 18.98
N ASN A 162 3.66 -0.64 19.13
CA ASN A 162 3.95 0.77 19.42
C ASN A 162 3.93 0.97 20.96
N PRO A 163 5.07 1.25 21.60
CA PRO A 163 5.15 1.38 23.05
C PRO A 163 4.39 2.60 23.60
N LEU A 164 4.12 3.62 22.77
CA LEU A 164 3.51 4.90 23.18
C LEU A 164 1.99 4.90 23.08
N SER A 165 1.41 4.11 22.16
CA SER A 165 -0.02 4.21 21.85
C SER A 165 -0.93 3.32 22.71
N GLY A 166 -0.34 2.36 23.45
CA GLY A 166 -1.08 1.29 24.15
C GLY A 166 -1.87 0.35 23.23
N LYS A 167 -1.94 0.63 21.92
CA LYS A 167 -2.60 -0.17 20.89
C LYS A 167 -1.57 -1.02 20.16
N VAL A 168 -1.94 -2.27 19.91
CA VAL A 168 -1.16 -3.14 19.02
C VAL A 168 -1.60 -2.83 17.59
N ASP A 169 -0.74 -2.17 16.83
CA ASP A 169 -0.91 -2.12 15.38
C ASP A 169 -0.74 -3.55 14.84
N THR A 170 -1.69 -3.97 14.02
CA THR A 170 -1.76 -5.32 13.47
C THR A 170 -1.63 -5.30 11.95
N LEU A 171 -1.33 -4.13 11.37
CA LEU A 171 -1.24 -3.95 9.94
C LEU A 171 -0.11 -4.78 9.33
N ILE A 172 -0.48 -5.67 8.40
CA ILE A 172 0.44 -6.30 7.46
C ILE A 172 0.17 -5.69 6.07
N CYS A 173 1.23 -5.23 5.40
CA CYS A 173 1.18 -4.77 4.02
C CYS A 173 1.91 -5.76 3.11
N VAL A 174 1.30 -6.11 1.98
CA VAL A 174 1.92 -6.90 0.90
C VAL A 174 1.96 -6.05 -0.34
N TYR A 175 3.15 -5.76 -0.84
CA TYR A 175 3.33 -4.88 -2.00
C TYR A 175 3.11 -5.61 -3.31
N THR A 176 2.81 -4.84 -4.35
CA THR A 176 2.76 -5.22 -5.76
C THR A 176 3.53 -4.17 -6.55
N TYR A 177 3.99 -4.54 -7.75
CA TYR A 177 4.82 -3.65 -8.57
C TYR A 177 4.04 -2.54 -9.27
N ASP A 178 2.85 -2.87 -9.76
CA ASP A 178 2.03 -1.98 -10.56
C ASP A 178 0.54 -2.22 -10.25
N PHE A 179 -0.14 -1.22 -9.69
CA PHE A 179 -1.57 -1.31 -9.42
C PHE A 179 -2.44 -1.33 -10.68
N THR A 180 -1.87 -1.02 -11.85
CA THR A 180 -2.54 -1.12 -13.14
C THR A 180 -2.45 -2.51 -13.75
N ASP A 181 -1.53 -3.36 -13.27
CA ASP A 181 -1.52 -4.79 -13.62
C ASP A 181 -2.57 -5.53 -12.78
N GLU A 182 -3.82 -5.49 -13.25
CA GLU A 182 -4.95 -6.13 -12.55
C GLU A 182 -4.74 -7.65 -12.39
N ALA A 183 -3.98 -8.29 -13.30
CA ALA A 183 -3.70 -9.71 -13.26
C ALA A 183 -2.73 -10.04 -12.12
N ASP A 184 -1.62 -9.30 -11.98
CA ASP A 184 -0.69 -9.48 -10.87
C ASP A 184 -1.33 -9.12 -9.51
N VAL A 185 -2.10 -8.02 -9.45
CA VAL A 185 -2.84 -7.66 -8.23
C VAL A 185 -3.81 -8.77 -7.82
N ARG A 186 -4.58 -9.32 -8.78
CA ARG A 186 -5.51 -10.43 -8.51
C ARG A 186 -4.77 -11.69 -8.09
N ARG A 187 -3.64 -12.01 -8.74
CA ARG A 187 -2.78 -13.15 -8.39
C ARG A 187 -2.32 -13.05 -6.93
N VAL A 188 -1.81 -11.90 -6.51
CA VAL A 188 -1.36 -11.65 -5.12
C VAL A 188 -2.54 -11.73 -4.13
N LEU A 189 -3.71 -11.16 -4.47
CA LEU A 189 -4.89 -11.24 -3.60
C LEU A 189 -5.43 -12.67 -3.45
N ASN A 190 -5.48 -13.45 -4.54
CA ASN A 190 -5.87 -14.86 -4.50
C ASN A 190 -4.90 -15.67 -3.64
N GLU A 191 -3.60 -15.42 -3.80
CA GLU A 191 -2.57 -16.08 -3.00
C GLU A 191 -2.76 -15.84 -1.49
N LEU A 192 -3.11 -14.61 -1.09
CA LEU A 192 -3.46 -14.30 0.30
C LEU A 192 -4.69 -15.09 0.78
N LEU A 193 -5.70 -15.25 -0.07
CA LEU A 193 -6.86 -16.09 0.28
C LEU A 193 -6.52 -17.56 0.43
N GLU A 194 -5.68 -18.13 -0.45
CA GLU A 194 -5.23 -19.52 -0.38
C GLU A 194 -4.41 -19.79 0.92
N LEU A 195 -3.66 -18.79 1.38
CA LEU A 195 -3.01 -18.80 2.70
C LEU A 195 -4.00 -18.68 3.87
N LYS A 196 -5.31 -18.63 3.59
CA LYS A 196 -6.42 -18.44 4.54
C LYS A 196 -6.35 -17.08 5.25
N LEU A 197 -5.84 -16.05 4.56
CA LEU A 197 -5.70 -14.68 5.04
C LEU A 197 -6.68 -13.77 4.28
N GLY A 198 -7.71 -13.27 4.96
CA GLY A 198 -8.78 -12.48 4.34
C GLY A 198 -10.18 -13.04 4.65
N PRO A 199 -11.25 -12.51 4.00
CA PRO A 199 -12.67 -12.64 4.39
C PRO A 199 -13.28 -14.05 4.48
N CYS A 200 -12.48 -15.13 4.39
CA CYS A 200 -12.94 -16.52 4.49
C CYS A 200 -13.07 -17.02 5.94
N ARG A 201 -12.81 -16.16 6.94
CA ARG A 201 -13.15 -16.41 8.35
C ARG A 201 -14.31 -15.52 8.76
N VAL A 202 -15.20 -16.06 9.61
CA VAL A 202 -16.46 -15.41 10.05
C VAL A 202 -16.24 -13.99 10.60
N ASP A 203 -15.03 -13.66 11.07
CA ASP A 203 -14.66 -12.35 11.63
C ASP A 203 -13.56 -11.59 10.87
N SER A 204 -13.23 -12.00 9.64
CA SER A 204 -12.11 -11.42 8.89
C SER A 204 -12.49 -10.20 8.07
N ARG A 205 -11.78 -9.09 8.30
CA ARG A 205 -11.93 -7.84 7.56
C ARG A 205 -11.53 -8.02 6.08
N PRO A 206 -12.14 -7.28 5.14
CA PRO A 206 -11.67 -7.24 3.76
C PRO A 206 -10.20 -6.79 3.68
N ILE A 207 -9.48 -7.30 2.68
CA ILE A 207 -8.16 -6.76 2.34
C ILE A 207 -8.40 -5.46 1.57
N TYR A 208 -7.78 -4.37 2.01
CA TYR A 208 -7.87 -3.08 1.33
C TYR A 208 -6.64 -2.86 0.48
N TYR A 209 -6.82 -2.54 -0.80
CA TYR A 209 -5.70 -2.27 -1.68
C TYR A 209 -5.50 -0.76 -1.85
N LYS A 210 -4.32 -0.24 -1.55
CA LYS A 210 -3.96 1.19 -1.61
C LYS A 210 -2.72 1.38 -2.49
N CYS A 211 -2.72 2.39 -3.37
CA CYS A 211 -1.51 2.76 -4.13
C CYS A 211 -0.57 3.64 -3.28
N ASP A 212 0.73 3.58 -3.57
CA ASP A 212 1.73 4.39 -2.88
C ASP A 212 1.55 5.89 -3.15
N ALA A 213 1.06 6.26 -4.33
CA ALA A 213 0.67 7.61 -4.68
C ALA A 213 -0.25 8.26 -3.62
N TYR A 214 -1.21 7.54 -3.07
CA TYR A 214 -2.08 8.03 -2.00
C TYR A 214 -1.34 8.20 -0.67
N THR A 215 -0.35 7.36 -0.39
CA THR A 215 0.48 7.48 0.81
C THR A 215 1.36 8.73 0.74
N HIS A 216 2.00 9.00 -0.40
CA HIS A 216 2.82 10.20 -0.60
C HIS A 216 2.03 11.52 -0.55
N LEU A 217 0.73 11.47 -0.86
CA LEU A 217 -0.17 12.63 -0.80
C LEU A 217 -1.06 12.65 0.45
N GLU A 218 -0.74 11.82 1.44
CA GLU A 218 -1.45 11.75 2.74
C GLU A 218 -2.97 11.50 2.60
N ILE A 219 -3.38 10.78 1.55
CA ILE A 219 -4.76 10.32 1.36
C ILE A 219 -4.96 9.08 2.23
N GLU A 220 -5.32 9.34 3.47
CA GLU A 220 -5.64 8.33 4.49
C GLU A 220 -7.14 8.17 4.72
N SER A 221 -7.53 7.20 5.55
CA SER A 221 -8.92 7.04 5.94
C SER A 221 -9.42 8.31 6.65
N GLY A 222 -10.56 8.84 6.21
CA GLY A 222 -11.11 10.07 6.78
C GLY A 222 -10.48 11.38 6.30
N ASN A 223 -9.61 11.33 5.27
CA ASN A 223 -8.98 12.53 4.70
C ASN A 223 -9.99 13.66 4.37
N ARG A 224 -9.47 14.89 4.34
CA ARG A 224 -10.25 16.12 4.11
C ARG A 224 -10.97 16.17 2.76
N PHE A 225 -10.42 15.49 1.75
CA PHE A 225 -10.99 15.44 0.40
C PHE A 225 -12.18 14.49 0.31
N LYS A 226 -12.42 13.63 1.31
CA LYS A 226 -13.41 12.55 1.28
C LYS A 226 -13.19 11.57 0.11
N ILE A 227 -11.95 11.45 -0.34
CA ILE A 227 -11.53 10.44 -1.32
C ILE A 227 -11.39 9.10 -0.59
N ARG A 228 -11.78 7.99 -1.23
CA ARG A 228 -11.59 6.66 -0.66
C ARG A 228 -10.09 6.34 -0.63
N ALA A 229 -9.55 6.00 0.54
CA ALA A 229 -8.11 5.72 0.71
C ALA A 229 -7.66 4.33 0.20
N SER A 230 -8.57 3.56 -0.40
CA SER A 230 -8.29 2.31 -1.09
C SER A 230 -8.79 2.41 -2.53
N LEU A 231 -8.03 1.86 -3.47
CA LEU A 231 -8.49 1.71 -4.84
C LEU A 231 -9.63 0.69 -4.88
N TRP A 232 -9.41 -0.51 -4.32
CA TRP A 232 -10.42 -1.58 -4.22
C TRP A 232 -10.31 -2.34 -2.89
N SER A 233 -11.30 -3.18 -2.60
CA SER A 233 -11.24 -4.22 -1.56
C SER A 233 -11.25 -5.62 -2.16
N SER A 234 -10.79 -6.63 -1.40
CA SER A 234 -10.88 -8.04 -1.81
C SER A 234 -12.30 -8.47 -2.18
N ASP A 235 -13.32 -7.95 -1.49
CA ASP A 235 -14.72 -8.29 -1.78
C ASP A 235 -15.15 -7.77 -3.17
N GLU A 236 -14.60 -6.63 -3.61
CA GLU A 236 -14.87 -6.02 -4.92
C GLU A 236 -14.11 -6.73 -6.05
N VAL A 237 -12.87 -7.17 -5.78
CA VAL A 237 -12.00 -7.82 -6.78
C VAL A 237 -12.40 -9.29 -6.99
N LEU A 238 -12.74 -9.98 -5.90
CA LEU A 238 -12.96 -11.42 -5.86
C LEU A 238 -14.44 -11.78 -5.98
N GLY A 239 -15.32 -10.77 -5.92
CA GLY A 239 -16.71 -10.86 -6.31
C GLY A 239 -17.52 -11.82 -5.44
N LYS A 240 -17.88 -11.39 -4.22
CA LYS A 240 -18.79 -12.17 -3.36
C LYS A 240 -20.21 -12.40 -3.94
N ASN A 241 -20.54 -11.88 -5.14
CA ASN A 241 -21.88 -11.96 -5.74
C ASN A 241 -21.89 -11.88 -7.29
N GLY A 242 -20.81 -12.21 -7.99
CA GLY A 242 -20.80 -12.16 -9.47
C GLY A 242 -21.03 -10.77 -10.10
N LYS A 243 -20.99 -9.70 -9.30
CA LYS A 243 -21.08 -8.32 -9.81
C LYS A 243 -19.72 -7.91 -10.38
N LYS A 244 -19.68 -7.51 -11.65
CA LYS A 244 -18.52 -6.87 -12.30
C LYS A 244 -17.97 -5.75 -11.42
N MET A 245 -16.66 -5.49 -11.47
CA MET A 245 -16.02 -4.32 -10.84
C MET A 245 -16.82 -3.04 -11.18
N VAL A 246 -17.61 -2.54 -10.23
CA VAL A 246 -18.52 -1.40 -10.45
C VAL A 246 -17.77 -0.07 -10.29
N TYR A 247 -16.71 -0.06 -9.50
CA TYR A 247 -15.90 1.12 -9.25
C TYR A 247 -14.42 0.77 -9.30
N CYS A 248 -13.77 1.13 -10.40
CA CYS A 248 -12.33 1.02 -10.56
C CYS A 248 -11.80 2.33 -11.12
N PRO A 249 -11.24 3.19 -10.26
CA PRO A 249 -10.59 4.43 -10.70
C PRO A 249 -9.50 4.15 -11.75
N VAL A 250 -8.82 3.01 -11.64
CA VAL A 250 -7.75 2.56 -12.55
C VAL A 250 -8.26 2.27 -13.97
N ALA A 251 -9.40 1.59 -14.11
CA ALA A 251 -9.98 1.24 -15.41
C ALA A 251 -10.39 2.47 -16.24
N ARG A 252 -10.75 3.58 -15.58
CA ARG A 252 -11.00 4.87 -16.25
C ARG A 252 -9.71 5.50 -16.76
N VAL A 253 -8.63 5.33 -16.01
CA VAL A 253 -7.31 5.89 -16.33
C VAL A 253 -6.63 5.10 -17.44
N GLN A 254 -6.67 3.76 -17.43
CA GLN A 254 -6.13 2.91 -18.50
C GLN A 254 -6.70 3.26 -19.88
N LYS A 255 -8.02 3.53 -19.97
CA LYS A 255 -8.64 4.02 -21.20
C LYS A 255 -8.11 5.37 -21.70
N LYS A 256 -7.67 6.25 -20.79
CA LYS A 256 -7.14 7.58 -21.11
C LYS A 256 -5.62 7.55 -21.40
N THR A 257 -4.88 6.63 -20.80
CA THR A 257 -3.41 6.55 -20.92
C THR A 257 -2.93 5.58 -22.00
N GLY A 258 -3.83 4.78 -22.58
CA GLY A 258 -3.49 3.84 -23.66
C GLY A 258 -2.68 2.62 -23.22
N ARG A 259 -2.58 2.36 -21.90
CA ARG A 259 -2.06 1.10 -21.37
C ARG A 259 -3.19 0.08 -21.29
N CYS A 260 -3.15 -0.92 -22.16
CA CYS A 260 -3.98 -2.13 -22.07
C CYS A 260 -3.33 -3.16 -21.15
#